data_AF-A0A931Y080-F1
#
_entry.id   AF-A0A931Y080-F1
#
_cell.length_a   1.000
_cell.length_b   1.000
_cell.length_c   1.000
_cell.angle_alpha   90.00
_cell.angle_beta   90.00
_cell.angle_gamma   90.00
#
_symmetry.space_group_name_H-M   'P 1'
#
loop_
_entity.id
_entity.type
_entity.pdbx_description
1 polymer ?
#
loop_
_entity_poly.entity_id
_entity_poly.type
_entity_poly.pdbx_seq_one_letter_code
_entity_poly.pdbx_strand_id
1 'polypeptide(L)' 'MATHRALFVDVNERRCDLCGSVLADGEEDGGSGLYVWTRGDEVRFEEPPLCGKCGLDVVLVVGRRWEEEEEEEG' A
#
# COMPACT_ATOMS: atom_id res chain seq x y z
N MET A 1 17.12 -5.26 14.27
CA MET A 1 18.43 -5.41 13.61
C MET A 1 18.22 -5.37 12.10
N ALA A 2 18.61 -4.29 11.43
CA ALA A 2 18.67 -4.26 9.97
C ALA A 2 19.92 -5.04 9.55
N THR A 3 19.75 -6.11 8.76
CA THR A 3 20.88 -6.90 8.24
C THR A 3 21.38 -6.30 6.93
N HIS A 4 22.63 -6.58 6.56
CA HIS A 4 23.26 -6.12 5.32
C HIS A 4 22.47 -6.48 4.05
N ARG A 5 21.56 -7.46 4.11
CA ARG A 5 20.67 -7.82 3.00
C ARG A 5 19.79 -6.65 2.52
N ALA A 6 19.42 -5.72 3.40
CA ALA A 6 18.65 -4.54 3.03
C ALA A 6 19.43 -3.55 2.15
N LEU A 7 20.77 -3.61 2.17
CA LEU A 7 21.64 -2.74 1.35
C LEU A 7 21.81 -3.24 -0.10
N PHE A 8 21.32 -4.44 -0.41
CA PHE A 8 21.49 -5.10 -1.72
C PHE A 8 20.14 -5.47 -2.37
N VAL A 9 19.03 -4.87 -1.94
CA VAL A 9 17.78 -4.93 -2.70
C VAL A 9 18.01 -4.19 -4.01
N ASP A 10 17.71 -4.85 -5.13
CA ASP A 10 17.75 -4.20 -6.43
C ASP A 10 16.75 -3.03 -6.42
N VAL A 11 17.28 -1.82 -6.44
CA VAL A 11 16.52 -0.57 -6.20
C VAL A 11 15.51 -0.28 -7.31
N ASN A 12 15.55 -1.04 -8.41
CA ASN A 12 14.66 -0.86 -9.56
C ASN A 12 13.47 -1.81 -9.57
N GLU A 13 13.42 -2.83 -8.70
CA GLU A 13 12.32 -3.80 -8.72
C GLU A 13 11.13 -3.28 -7.91
N ARG A 14 10.06 -2.90 -8.62
CA ARG A 14 8.79 -2.50 -7.99
C ARG A 14 8.10 -3.72 -7.38
N ARG A 15 7.61 -3.60 -6.14
CA ARG A 15 6.92 -4.68 -5.42
C ARG A 15 5.62 -4.16 -4.82
N CYS A 16 4.60 -5.01 -4.83
CA CYS A 16 3.35 -4.75 -4.11
C CYS A 16 3.66 -4.61 -2.62
N ASP A 17 3.25 -3.51 -2.03
CA ASP A 17 3.54 -3.21 -0.62
C ASP A 17 2.83 -4.16 0.35
N LEU A 18 1.69 -4.73 -0.08
CA LEU A 18 0.88 -5.62 0.76
C LEU A 18 1.35 -7.07 0.72
N CYS A 19 1.70 -7.60 -0.46
CA CYS A 19 2.05 -9.02 -0.62
C CYS A 19 3.50 -9.28 -1.07
N GLY A 20 4.25 -8.24 -1.41
CA GLY A 20 5.64 -8.34 -1.85
C GLY A 20 5.86 -8.88 -3.27
N SER A 21 4.79 -9.17 -4.02
CA SER A 21 4.89 -9.64 -5.40
C SER A 21 5.58 -8.61 -6.29
N VAL A 22 6.42 -9.07 -7.21
CA VAL A 22 7.05 -8.21 -8.23
C VAL A 22 5.96 -7.63 -9.13
N LEU A 23 6.02 -6.33 -9.39
CA LEU A 23 5.13 -5.63 -10.30
C LEU A 23 5.84 -5.52 -11.65
N ALA A 24 5.16 -5.88 -12.74
CA ALA A 24 5.73 -5.83 -14.06
C ALA A 24 5.86 -4.37 -14.53
N ASP A 25 6.98 -4.03 -15.17
CA ASP A 25 7.17 -2.72 -15.77
C ASP A 25 6.12 -2.49 -16.89
N GLY A 26 5.35 -1.40 -16.77
CA GLY A 26 4.33 -1.00 -17.74
C GLY A 26 2.94 -1.62 -17.53
N GLU A 27 2.74 -2.45 -16.51
CA GLU A 27 1.39 -2.87 -16.07
C GLU A 27 0.77 -1.80 -15.15
N GLU A 28 -0.54 -1.56 -15.29
CA GLU A 28 -1.25 -0.65 -14.38
C GLU A 28 -1.32 -1.26 -12.98
N ASP A 29 -0.92 -0.49 -11.98
CA ASP A 29 -1.04 -0.89 -10.58
C ASP A 29 -2.51 -1.02 -10.18
N GLY A 30 -2.79 -1.83 -9.16
CA GLY A 30 -4.11 -1.94 -8.53
C GLY A 30 -4.49 -0.74 -7.67
N GLY A 31 -3.80 0.38 -7.81
CA GLY A 31 -3.81 1.52 -6.89
C GLY A 31 -2.59 1.57 -5.99
N SER A 32 -2.62 2.48 -5.02
CA SER A 32 -1.55 2.73 -4.06
C SER A 32 -2.08 2.71 -2.62
N GLY A 33 -1.21 2.31 -1.70
CA GLY A 33 -1.37 2.65 -0.29
C GLY A 33 -0.99 4.12 -0.04
N LEU A 34 -1.08 4.56 1.21
CA LEU A 34 -0.62 5.89 1.62
C LEU A 34 0.09 5.83 2.97
N TYR A 35 1.40 6.05 2.96
CA TYR A 35 2.15 6.34 4.17
C TYR A 35 2.19 7.84 4.40
N VAL A 36 1.83 8.26 5.60
CA VAL A 36 1.89 9.66 6.03
C VAL A 36 2.85 9.76 7.21
N TRP A 37 3.83 10.64 7.11
CA TRP A 37 4.72 10.96 8.22
C TRP A 37 4.65 12.45 8.54
N THR A 38 4.70 12.75 9.84
CA THR A 38 4.70 14.12 10.35
C THR A 38 5.90 14.35 11.27
N ARG A 39 6.54 15.52 11.15
CA ARG A 39 7.65 15.94 12.01
C ARG A 39 7.63 17.44 12.21
N GLY A 40 7.17 17.89 13.37
CA GLY A 40 6.91 19.32 13.60
C GLY A 40 5.86 19.79 12.59
N ASP A 41 6.20 20.80 11.79
CA ASP A 41 5.33 21.34 10.74
C ASP A 41 5.47 20.60 9.40
N GLU A 42 6.38 19.63 9.30
CA GLU A 42 6.58 18.85 8.07
C GLU A 42 5.56 17.71 8.00
N VAL A 43 4.87 17.61 6.87
CA VAL A 43 4.06 16.45 6.49
C VAL A 43 4.60 15.95 5.16
N ARG A 44 4.90 14.65 5.04
CA ARG A 44 5.06 14.07 3.71
C ARG A 44 4.33 12.76 3.55
N PHE A 45 4.16 12.43 2.29
CA PHE A 45 3.32 11.37 1.78
C PHE A 45 4.17 10.45 0.89
N GLU A 46 3.95 9.16 0.99
CA GLU A 46 4.49 8.16 0.09
C GLU A 46 3.35 7.23 -0.34
N GLU A 47 3.25 7.01 -1.65
CA GLU A 47 2.20 6.20 -2.27
C GLU A 47 2.80 4.87 -2.76
N PRO A 48 2.98 3.88 -1.87
CA PRO A 48 3.54 2.60 -2.26
C PRO A 48 2.55 1.82 -3.14
N PRO A 49 3.02 1.13 -4.20
CA PRO A 49 2.13 0.53 -5.18
C PRO A 49 1.52 -0.79 -4.67
N LEU A 50 0.31 -1.10 -5.15
CA LEU A 50 -0.38 -2.36 -4.89
C LEU A 50 -0.59 -3.12 -6.20
N CYS A 51 -0.54 -4.45 -6.16
CA CYS A 51 -0.97 -5.25 -7.30
C CYS A 51 -2.50 -5.22 -7.44
N GLY A 52 -3.02 -5.53 -8.64
CA GLY A 52 -4.46 -5.53 -8.92
C GLY A 52 -5.30 -6.34 -7.93
N LYS A 53 -4.77 -7.49 -7.47
CA LYS A 53 -5.42 -8.31 -6.45
C LYS A 53 -5.52 -7.58 -5.10
N CYS A 54 -4.39 -7.08 -4.59
CA CYS A 54 -4.34 -6.45 -3.27
C CYS A 54 -5.13 -5.15 -3.23
N GLY A 55 -5.09 -4.34 -4.30
CA GLY A 55 -5.91 -3.14 -4.42
C GLY A 55 -7.40 -3.44 -4.34
N LEU A 56 -7.87 -4.45 -5.09
CA LEU A 56 -9.27 -4.87 -5.04
C LEU A 56 -9.68 -5.41 -3.66
N ASP A 57 -8.84 -6.26 -3.05
CA ASP A 57 -9.12 -6.82 -1.72
C ASP A 57 -9.26 -5.71 -0.67
N VAL A 58 -8.44 -4.65 -0.73
CA VAL A 58 -8.55 -3.47 0.16
C VAL A 58 -9.90 -2.77 -0.02
N VAL A 59 -10.29 -2.47 -1.27
CA VAL A 59 -11.57 -1.79 -1.56
C VAL A 59 -12.76 -2.56 -1.01
N LEU A 60 -12.76 -3.90 -1.17
CA LEU A 60 -13.85 -4.74 -0.68
C LEU A 60 -13.93 -4.77 0.85
N VAL A 61 -12.79 -4.80 1.55
CA VAL A 61 -12.75 -4.81 3.02
C VAL A 61 -13.19 -3.46 3.57
N VAL A 62 -12.70 -2.36 3.00
CA VAL A 62 -13.07 -1.01 3.44
C VAL A 62 -14.55 -0.74 3.19
N GLY A 63 -15.07 -1.12 2.02
CA GLY A 63 -16.49 -0.98 1.70
C GLY A 63 -17.40 -1.70 2.71
N ARG A 64 -17.11 -2.96 3.03
CA ARG A 64 -17.88 -3.73 4.03
C ARG A 64 -17.85 -3.08 5.41
N ARG A 65 -16.68 -2.58 5.83
CA ARG A 65 -16.53 -1.92 7.13
C ARG A 65 -17.39 -0.65 7.20
N TRP A 66 -17.45 0.12 6.12
CA TRP A 66 -18.31 1.31 6.07
C TRP A 66 -19.79 0.95 6.14
N GLU A 67 -20.22 -0.11 5.43
CA GLU A 67 -21.60 -0.61 5.52
C GLU A 67 -21.95 -1.03 6.97
N GLU A 68 -21.04 -1.74 7.66
CA GLU A 68 -21.21 -2.14 9.07
C GLU A 68 -21.30 -0.91 10.00
N GLU A 69 -20.44 0.08 9.82
CA GLU A 69 -20.44 1.32 10.63
C GLU A 69 -21.75 2.12 10.42
N GLU A 70 -22.28 2.18 9.20
CA GLU A 70 -23.57 2.84 8.90
C GLU A 70 -24.77 2.11 9.52
N GLU A 71 -24.75 0.77 9.58
CA GLU A 71 -25.80 -0.03 10.22
C GLU A 71 -25.81 0.12 11.76
N GLU A 72 -24.65 0.33 12.39
CA GLU A 72 -24.54 0.55 13.85
C GLU A 72 -25.02 1.94 14.30
N GLU A 73 -24.99 2.93 13.40
CA GLU A 73 -25.41 4.31 13.67
C GLU A 73 -26.92 4.57 13.45
N GLY A 74 -27.68 3.60 12.95
CA GLY A 74 -29.12 3.68 12.64
C GLY A 74 -30.06 3.07 13.69
#